data_AF-A0A7W5XBX8-F1
#
_entry.id   AF-A0A7W5XBX8-F1
#
_cell.length_a   1.000
_cell.length_b   1.000
_cell.length_c   1.000
_cell.angle_alpha   90.00
_cell.angle_beta   90.00
_cell.angle_gamma   90.00
#
_symmetry.space_group_name_H-M   'P 1'
#
loop_
_entity.id
_entity.type
_entity.pdbx_description
1 polymer ?
#
loop_
_entity_poly.entity_id
_entity_poly.type
_entity_poly.pdbx_seq_one_letter_code
_entity_poly.pdbx_strand_id
1 'polypeptide(L)'
;MLKSIVHEIIGTPRREPELPQSLEQFRDRKRVLIIFADAQDDRAVIQDEWLRNAHMRLIEEDVEVFIIAGGGAFSLFDDGSDLDADDVRERLQGPPSGEFGLILIGRDGTVKLRSNEPRTAEDIFAAFEMLPKQTPW
;
A
#
# COMPACT_ATOMS: atom_id res chain seq x y z
N MET A 1 51.58 8.54 -4.08
CA MET A 1 50.97 7.55 -3.18
C MET A 1 50.53 8.26 -1.92
N LEU A 2 49.23 8.26 -1.62
CA LEU A 2 48.70 8.38 -0.26
C LEU A 2 47.29 7.78 -0.31
N LYS A 3 47.14 6.59 0.28
CA LYS A 3 45.84 5.93 0.47
C LYS A 3 45.14 6.67 1.60
N SER A 4 44.15 7.50 1.29
CA SER A 4 43.26 8.05 2.32
C SER A 4 42.23 7.01 2.71
N ILE A 5 42.46 6.45 3.89
CA ILE A 5 41.51 5.69 4.68
C ILE A 5 40.55 6.70 5.29
N VAL A 6 39.30 6.74 4.82
CA VAL A 6 38.15 7.16 5.64
C VAL A 6 36.99 6.24 5.28
N HIS A 7 36.97 5.08 5.91
CA HIS A 7 35.77 4.28 6.09
C HIS A 7 35.18 4.65 7.45
N GLU A 8 33.85 4.65 7.53
CA GLU A 8 33.04 4.67 8.75
C GLU A 8 32.92 6.04 9.47
N ILE A 9 31.82 6.76 9.18
CA ILE A 9 30.82 7.35 10.10
C ILE A 9 29.75 8.02 9.20
N ILE A 10 29.14 7.25 8.32
CA ILE A 10 27.82 7.59 7.77
C ILE A 10 27.08 6.28 7.86
N GLY A 11 26.27 6.11 8.92
CA GLY A 11 25.30 5.04 8.92
C GLY A 11 24.59 5.13 7.58
N THR A 12 24.58 4.03 6.82
CA THR A 12 23.82 3.94 5.57
C THR A 12 22.50 4.66 5.82
N PRO A 13 22.13 5.71 5.05
CA PRO A 13 20.80 6.29 5.21
C PRO A 13 19.87 5.09 5.23
N ARG A 14 19.10 4.92 6.31
CA ARG A 14 18.05 3.91 6.32
C ARG A 14 17.22 4.31 5.11
N ARG A 15 17.39 3.58 4.00
CA ARG A 15 16.57 3.74 2.83
C ARG A 15 15.18 3.46 3.37
N GLU A 16 14.39 4.51 3.56
CA GLU A 16 12.96 4.32 3.70
C GLU A 16 12.59 3.43 2.52
N PRO A 17 11.86 2.32 2.75
CA PRO A 17 11.56 1.40 1.67
C PRO A 17 10.98 2.22 0.52
N GLU A 18 11.72 2.26 -0.59
CA GLU A 18 11.31 3.03 -1.77
C GLU A 18 9.96 2.46 -2.21
N LEU A 19 9.00 3.36 -2.47
CA LEU A 19 7.68 2.99 -2.97
C LEU A 19 7.84 2.01 -4.15
N PRO A 20 7.02 0.95 -4.23
CA PRO A 20 7.04 0.03 -5.38
C PRO A 20 7.04 0.80 -6.70
N GLN A 21 7.83 0.36 -7.67
CA GLN A 21 8.03 1.11 -8.91
C GLN A 21 6.72 1.31 -9.68
N SER A 22 5.87 0.30 -9.68
CA SER A 22 4.54 0.35 -10.31
C SER A 22 3.57 1.32 -9.62
N LEU A 23 3.86 1.73 -8.38
CA LEU A 23 3.05 2.72 -7.64
C LEU A 23 3.54 4.16 -7.82
N GLU A 24 4.74 4.38 -8.37
CA GLU A 24 5.26 5.72 -8.63
C GLU A 24 4.37 6.54 -9.58
N GLN A 25 3.61 5.88 -10.46
CA GLN A 25 2.65 6.55 -11.31
C GLN A 25 1.55 7.29 -10.52
N PHE A 26 1.23 6.89 -9.28
CA PHE A 26 0.19 7.55 -8.49
C PHE A 26 0.73 8.69 -7.62
N ARG A 27 2.04 8.79 -7.46
CA ARG A 27 2.67 9.83 -6.63
C ARG A 27 2.22 11.22 -7.07
N ASP A 28 1.96 12.07 -6.08
CA ASP A 28 1.46 13.44 -6.15
C ASP A 28 0.07 13.59 -6.82
N ARG A 29 -0.55 12.49 -7.25
CA ARG A 29 -1.84 12.48 -7.99
C ARG A 29 -2.96 11.79 -7.21
N LYS A 30 -2.75 10.53 -6.84
CA LYS A 30 -3.77 9.67 -6.23
C LYS A 30 -3.25 9.02 -4.96
N ARG A 31 -4.16 8.70 -4.05
CA ARG A 31 -3.90 7.77 -2.95
C ARG A 31 -4.10 6.35 -3.46
N VAL A 32 -3.40 5.38 -2.87
CA VAL A 32 -3.53 3.98 -3.28
C VAL A 32 -3.85 3.14 -2.06
N LEU A 33 -4.93 2.37 -2.15
CA LEU A 33 -5.32 1.36 -1.18
C LEU A 33 -4.98 -0.02 -1.75
N ILE A 34 -4.07 -0.73 -1.08
CA ILE A 34 -3.69 -2.10 -1.42
C ILE A 34 -4.38 -3.04 -0.44
N ILE A 35 -5.13 -4.00 -0.97
CA ILE A 35 -5.74 -5.10 -0.22
C ILE A 35 -5.01 -6.39 -0.59
N PHE A 36 -4.36 -7.02 0.39
CA PHE A 36 -3.85 -8.37 0.27
C PHE A 36 -4.97 -9.32 0.66
N ALA A 37 -5.32 -10.23 -0.25
CA ALA A 37 -6.41 -11.17 -0.07
C ALA A 37 -5.96 -12.60 -0.37
N ASP A 38 -6.49 -13.53 0.42
CA ASP A 38 -6.48 -14.95 0.10
C ASP A 38 -7.90 -15.41 -0.23
N ALA A 39 -8.04 -16.38 -1.12
CA ALA A 39 -9.34 -16.87 -1.59
C ALA A 39 -10.19 -17.51 -0.49
N GLN A 40 -9.61 -17.87 0.65
CA GLN A 40 -10.32 -18.45 1.80
C GLN A 40 -10.54 -17.46 2.95
N ASP A 41 -10.21 -16.18 2.78
CA ASP A 41 -10.33 -15.16 3.83
C ASP A 41 -11.59 -14.29 3.65
N ASP A 42 -12.59 -14.54 4.50
CA ASP A 42 -13.87 -13.79 4.50
C ASP A 42 -13.67 -12.27 4.70
N ARG A 43 -12.54 -11.84 5.29
CA ARG A 43 -12.22 -10.41 5.50
C ARG A 43 -12.07 -9.67 4.18
N ALA A 44 -11.55 -10.32 3.14
CA ALA A 44 -11.42 -9.71 1.82
C ALA A 44 -12.79 -9.43 1.20
N VAL A 45 -13.76 -10.32 1.40
CA VAL A 45 -15.16 -10.15 0.94
C VAL A 45 -15.81 -8.97 1.66
N ILE A 46 -15.68 -8.91 3.00
CA ILE A 46 -16.21 -7.81 3.81
C ILE A 46 -15.62 -6.46 3.35
N GLN A 47 -14.31 -6.42 3.11
CA GLN A 47 -13.64 -5.20 2.66
C GLN A 47 -14.10 -4.76 1.27
N ASP A 48 -14.27 -5.69 0.31
CA ASP A 48 -14.79 -5.42 -1.03
C ASP A 48 -16.20 -4.79 -0.97
N GLU A 49 -17.11 -5.38 -0.18
CA GLU A 49 -18.47 -4.85 0.00
C GLU A 49 -18.46 -3.41 0.54
N TRP A 50 -17.64 -3.13 1.56
CA TRP A 50 -17.55 -1.78 2.13
C TRP A 50 -16.98 -0.76 1.15
N LEU A 51 -15.98 -1.14 0.34
CA LEU A 51 -15.39 -0.26 -0.66
C LEU A 51 -16.36 0.02 -1.82
N ARG A 52 -17.13 -0.99 -2.26
CA ARG A 52 -18.18 -0.80 -3.27
C ARG A 52 -19.27 0.15 -2.79
N ASN A 53 -19.67 0.06 -1.53
CA ASN A 53 -20.63 0.98 -0.93
C ASN A 53 -20.09 2.43 -0.84
N ALA A 54 -18.77 2.59 -0.75
CA ALA A 54 -18.10 3.89 -0.70
C ALA A 54 -17.55 4.37 -2.05
N HIS A 55 -17.85 3.69 -3.16
CA HIS A 55 -17.19 3.87 -4.46
C HIS A 55 -17.16 5.34 -4.93
N MET A 56 -18.29 6.04 -4.87
CA MET A 56 -18.34 7.45 -5.30
C MET A 56 -17.38 8.35 -4.50
N ARG A 57 -17.28 8.11 -3.19
CA ARG A 57 -16.39 8.89 -2.32
C ARG A 57 -14.91 8.53 -2.53
N LEU A 58 -14.61 7.28 -2.88
CA LEU A 58 -13.24 6.88 -3.28
C LEU A 58 -12.80 7.63 -4.54
N ILE A 59 -13.70 7.83 -5.51
CA ILE A 59 -13.44 8.67 -6.70
C ILE A 59 -13.21 10.13 -6.29
N GLU A 60 -14.11 10.71 -5.50
CA GLU A 60 -14.03 12.12 -5.07
C GLU A 60 -12.71 12.45 -4.34
N GLU A 61 -12.14 11.48 -3.63
CA GLU A 61 -10.92 11.62 -2.83
C GLU A 61 -9.63 11.20 -3.58
N ASP A 62 -9.76 10.82 -4.85
CA ASP A 62 -8.71 10.25 -5.71
C ASP A 62 -8.03 9.01 -5.09
N VAL A 63 -8.79 8.01 -4.69
CA VAL A 63 -8.28 6.72 -4.15
C VAL A 63 -8.39 5.62 -5.20
N GLU A 64 -7.26 5.07 -5.61
CA GLU A 64 -7.23 3.82 -6.38
C GLU A 64 -7.14 2.62 -5.47
N VAL A 65 -7.85 1.55 -5.84
CA VAL A 65 -7.92 0.33 -5.03
C VAL A 65 -7.42 -0.85 -5.86
N PHE A 66 -6.41 -1.54 -5.32
CA PHE A 66 -5.88 -2.76 -5.91
C PHE A 66 -5.95 -3.92 -4.93
N ILE A 67 -6.26 -5.10 -5.47
CA ILE A 67 -6.26 -6.37 -4.75
C ILE A 67 -5.03 -7.17 -5.20
N ILE A 68 -4.21 -7.59 -4.24
CA ILE A 68 -3.08 -8.52 -4.45
C ILE A 68 -3.53 -9.91 -3.99
N ALA A 69 -3.71 -10.82 -4.94
CA ALA A 69 -4.18 -12.19 -4.68
C ALA A 69 -3.64 -13.17 -5.72
N GLY A 70 -3.41 -14.43 -5.34
CA GLY A 70 -3.00 -15.47 -6.29
C GLY A 70 -1.71 -15.18 -7.07
N GLY A 71 -0.85 -14.29 -6.57
CA GLY A 71 0.37 -13.83 -7.25
C GLY A 71 0.17 -12.70 -8.28
N GLY A 72 -1.04 -12.14 -8.38
CA GLY A 72 -1.34 -11.02 -9.29
C GLY A 72 -1.88 -9.80 -8.56
N ALA A 73 -1.98 -8.69 -9.29
CA ALA A 73 -2.61 -7.45 -8.86
C ALA A 73 -3.82 -7.15 -9.75
N PHE A 74 -4.92 -6.71 -9.12
CA PHE A 74 -6.19 -6.47 -9.81
C PHE A 74 -6.77 -5.13 -9.36
N SER A 75 -7.07 -4.24 -10.30
CA SER A 75 -7.79 -3.00 -10.02
C SER A 75 -9.25 -3.32 -9.68
N LEU A 76 -9.77 -2.75 -8.59
CA LEU A 76 -11.15 -3.01 -8.15
C LEU A 76 -12.18 -2.34 -9.07
N PHE A 77 -11.83 -1.19 -9.66
CA PHE A 77 -12.73 -0.36 -10.45
C PHE A 77 -12.26 -0.16 -11.90
N ASP A 78 -11.31 -0.98 -12.36
CA ASP A 78 -10.70 -0.95 -13.71
C ASP A 78 -10.28 0.46 -14.16
N ASP A 79 -9.07 0.86 -13.76
CA ASP A 79 -8.45 2.13 -14.12
C ASP A 79 -7.44 2.00 -15.28
N GLY A 80 -7.25 0.79 -15.82
CA GLY A 80 -6.26 0.47 -16.85
C GLY A 80 -4.80 0.44 -16.36
N SER A 81 -4.58 0.60 -15.05
CA SER A 81 -3.24 0.51 -14.46
C SER A 81 -2.88 -0.93 -14.14
N ASP A 82 -1.61 -1.27 -14.30
CA ASP A 82 -1.05 -2.57 -13.94
C ASP A 82 -0.03 -2.42 -12.81
N LEU A 83 -0.04 -3.34 -11.85
CA LEU A 83 0.91 -3.37 -10.74
C LEU A 83 1.74 -4.65 -10.75
N ASP A 84 3.03 -4.49 -10.48
CA ASP A 84 3.89 -5.60 -10.10
C ASP A 84 3.55 -6.06 -8.68
N ALA A 85 2.81 -7.16 -8.56
CA ALA A 85 2.36 -7.72 -7.29
C ALA A 85 3.50 -8.16 -6.37
N ASP A 86 4.60 -8.66 -6.95
CA ASP A 86 5.74 -9.16 -6.20
C ASP A 86 6.55 -7.98 -5.62
N ASP A 87 6.84 -6.96 -6.42
CA ASP A 87 7.50 -5.72 -5.94
C ASP A 87 6.63 -5.00 -4.89
N VAL A 88 5.31 -4.93 -5.10
CA VAL A 88 4.37 -4.38 -4.12
C VAL A 88 4.45 -5.16 -2.80
N ARG A 89 4.40 -6.49 -2.83
CA ARG A 89 4.46 -7.31 -1.62
C ARG A 89 5.81 -7.19 -0.92
N GLU A 90 6.91 -7.19 -1.65
CA GLU A 90 8.26 -7.09 -1.09
C GLU A 90 8.50 -5.71 -0.46
N ARG A 91 8.32 -4.63 -1.23
CA ARG A 91 8.66 -3.27 -0.79
C ARG A 91 7.73 -2.74 0.28
N LEU A 92 6.44 -3.06 0.18
CA LEU A 92 5.50 -2.70 1.23
C LEU A 92 5.59 -3.63 2.44
N GLN A 93 6.43 -4.66 2.42
CA GLN A 93 6.46 -5.70 3.46
C GLN A 93 5.03 -6.18 3.72
N GLY A 94 4.40 -6.78 2.70
CA GLY A 94 3.02 -7.30 2.76
C GLY A 94 2.82 -8.30 3.92
N PRO A 95 1.57 -8.65 4.25
CA PRO A 95 1.31 -9.58 5.35
C PRO A 95 1.87 -10.96 5.01
N PRO A 96 1.94 -11.89 5.97
CA PRO A 96 2.22 -13.29 5.68
C PRO A 96 1.35 -13.84 4.55
N SER A 97 1.87 -14.79 3.77
CA SER A 97 1.11 -15.42 2.69
C SER A 97 -0.13 -16.12 3.25
N GLY A 98 -1.28 -15.86 2.62
CA GLY A 98 -2.57 -16.37 3.07
C GLY A 98 -3.30 -15.49 4.07
N GLU A 99 -2.71 -14.39 4.54
CA GLU A 99 -3.36 -13.47 5.47
C GLU A 99 -3.91 -12.22 4.78
N PHE A 100 -5.06 -11.73 5.28
CA PHE A 100 -5.57 -10.41 4.95
C PHE A 100 -4.62 -9.31 5.39
N GLY A 101 -4.50 -8.29 4.55
CA GLY A 101 -3.87 -7.04 4.93
C GLY A 101 -4.40 -5.87 4.11
N LEU A 102 -4.46 -4.71 4.73
CA LEU A 102 -4.81 -3.45 4.10
C LEU A 102 -3.69 -2.45 4.32
N ILE A 103 -3.24 -1.81 3.25
CA ILE A 103 -2.27 -0.70 3.30
C ILE A 103 -2.83 0.48 2.54
N LEU A 104 -2.90 1.64 3.20
CA LEU A 104 -3.16 2.91 2.52
C LEU A 104 -1.86 3.68 2.32
N ILE A 105 -1.67 4.15 1.09
CA ILE A 105 -0.55 4.97 0.66
C ILE A 105 -1.08 6.36 0.28
N GLY A 106 -0.46 7.39 0.84
CA GLY A 106 -0.80 8.78 0.54
C GLY A 106 -0.29 9.23 -0.82
N ARG A 107 -0.73 10.41 -1.27
CA ARG A 107 -0.22 11.04 -2.51
C ARG A 107 1.29 11.30 -2.45
N ASP A 108 1.83 11.50 -1.25
CA ASP A 108 3.27 11.65 -1.01
C ASP A 108 4.07 10.35 -1.15
N GLY A 109 3.40 9.22 -1.43
CA GLY A 109 4.01 7.90 -1.53
C GLY A 109 4.32 7.27 -0.17
N THR A 110 3.87 7.85 0.94
CA THR A 110 4.10 7.31 2.29
C THR A 110 2.93 6.45 2.76
N VAL A 111 3.24 5.40 3.55
CA VAL A 111 2.20 4.57 4.15
C VAL A 111 1.50 5.30 5.30
N LYS A 112 0.19 5.47 5.17
CA LYS A 112 -0.69 6.16 6.14
C LYS A 112 -1.38 5.20 7.10
N LEU A 113 -1.74 4.01 6.61
CA LEU A 113 -2.44 2.99 7.37
C LEU A 113 -1.93 1.59 7.01
N ARG A 114 -1.82 0.73 8.01
CA ARG A 114 -1.67 -0.72 7.89
C ARG A 114 -2.70 -1.39 8.79
N SER A 115 -3.33 -2.47 8.35
CA SER A 115 -4.30 -3.22 9.14
C SER A 115 -4.39 -4.67 8.70
N ASN A 116 -4.36 -5.60 9.65
CA ASN A 116 -4.68 -7.02 9.46
C ASN A 116 -6.19 -7.33 9.59
N GLU A 117 -7.01 -6.30 9.80
CA GLU A 117 -8.48 -6.38 9.85
C GLU A 117 -9.12 -5.42 8.84
N PRO A 118 -10.32 -5.73 8.32
CA PRO A 118 -11.08 -4.80 7.48
C PRO A 118 -11.27 -3.44 8.14
N ARG A 119 -11.29 -2.39 7.32
CA ARG A 119 -11.48 -1.01 7.75
C ARG A 119 -12.66 -0.41 7.03
N THR A 120 -13.48 0.30 7.80
CA THR A 120 -14.58 1.09 7.26
C THR A 120 -14.03 2.17 6.34
N ALA A 121 -14.88 2.68 5.46
CA ALA A 121 -14.49 3.80 4.61
C ALA A 121 -14.11 5.02 5.46
N GLU A 122 -14.83 5.28 6.55
CA GLU A 122 -14.54 6.35 7.50
C GLU A 122 -13.14 6.23 8.11
N ASP A 123 -12.72 5.02 8.52
CA ASP A 123 -11.38 4.78 9.05
C ASP A 123 -10.30 5.05 7.99
N ILE A 124 -10.54 4.66 6.74
CA ILE A 124 -9.63 4.88 5.61
C ILE A 124 -9.48 6.39 5.33
N PHE A 125 -10.60 7.12 5.27
CA PHE A 125 -10.59 8.56 5.01
C PHE A 125 -9.96 9.34 6.16
N ALA A 126 -10.22 8.95 7.41
CA ALA A 126 -9.58 9.56 8.58
C ALA A 126 -8.05 9.37 8.57
N ALA A 127 -7.54 8.33 7.91
CA ALA A 127 -6.11 8.09 7.79
C ALA A 127 -5.38 9.04 6.82
N PHE A 128 -6.10 9.83 6.00
CA PHE A 128 -5.47 10.70 5.00
C PHE A 128 -4.56 11.77 5.61
N GLU A 129 -4.97 12.28 6.76
CA GLU A 129 -4.27 13.34 7.50
C GLU A 129 -3.27 12.78 8.51
N MET A 130 -3.08 11.46 8.56
CA MET A 130 -2.13 10.84 9.50
C MET A 130 -0.69 11.03 9.03
N LEU A 131 0.20 11.18 10.01
CA LEU A 131 1.63 11.07 9.79
C LEU A 131 1.99 9.64 9.36
N PRO A 132 3.09 9.46 8.61
CA PRO A 132 3.56 8.13 8.20
C PRO A 132 3.70 7.18 9.39
N LYS A 133 3.25 5.93 9.22
CA LYS A 133 3.38 4.90 10.26
C LYS A 133 4.46 3.88 9.89
N GLN A 134 5.37 3.64 10.83
CA GLN A 134 6.34 2.53 10.77
C GLN A 134 5.90 1.43 11.73
N THR A 135 4.85 0.70 11.38
CA THR A 135 4.38 -0.43 12.18
C THR A 135 4.42 -1.70 11.32
N PRO A 136 5.12 -2.77 11.74
CA PRO A 136 4.91 -4.09 11.15
C PRO A 136 3.51 -4.63 11.52
N TRP A 137 3.07 -5.65 10.78
CA TRP A 137 1.76 -6.32 10.95
C TRP A 137 1.48 -6.79 12.37
#